data_AF-A0A9C9C0M4-F1
#
_entry.id   AF-A0A9C9C0M4-F1
#
_cell.length_a   1.000
_cell.length_b   1.000
_cell.length_c   1.000
_cell.angle_alpha   90.00
_cell.angle_beta   90.00
_cell.angle_gamma   90.00
#
_symmetry.space_group_name_H-M   'P 1'
#
loop_
_entity.id
_entity.type
_entity.pdbx_description
1 polymer ?
#
loop_
_entity_poly.entity_id
_entity_poly.type
_entity_poly.pdbx_seq_one_letter_code
_entity_poly.pdbx_strand_id
1 'polypeptide(L)'
;MAPKTRQKKTDDIPVCRRPLFYWILRKHRSIQFLLLAIILASLFFRVFPLEMQRRIINEAIHLRDEQLLFLYCGLYIGAVLLAGLSKYLINVIQTVLGQKILIEMRTELYHHILQLPLQFYRKMQPGTVISAMTAELNSIGFFLGGALAIPLTSVLSFLVFVGFMFTLSPLLTLLSISIYPLELIIIPLLQKRYNRLNKKRIKTTRAMANVVNEAISGIHEIHANAAYDLEEKRMAGFIDRLYSLLKRLFFVKYGIKFANNLFQSVGPFILFLVGGYLAINGRFTLGALVAFLSAYEKVYDPWKEMLEYYQALQDAQVRYKQIMQIFDVEIEHPILPEGRGIIQLQGAVELKNAGFTVENKVKLLSNITMQVQPNEQVALVGFSGSGKSTLALLIAQLYDLSSGSLLLDGLDIKHMSKADISHNITMIAQHPFIFTGTIRDNLLYAVRAAAEGEQEVPARRRIMMAIRDVGLEDDILRFGFNSVISYERVAPLKRKFLRMRHIIIHELHEHYTKSVEIYDARKFLHYSSLRDNLIFGDSLKGRYTVENIAD
;
A
#
# COMPACT_ATOMS: atom_id res chain seq x y z
N MET A 1 -31.37 6.83 16.83
CA MET A 1 -31.32 7.20 15.39
C MET A 1 -29.87 7.46 15.01
N ALA A 2 -29.16 6.42 14.58
CA ALA A 2 -27.84 6.57 13.96
C ALA A 2 -28.00 7.05 12.51
N PRO A 3 -27.09 7.85 11.96
CA PRO A 3 -27.25 8.38 10.62
C PRO A 3 -27.17 7.23 9.62
N LYS A 4 -28.27 6.97 8.92
CA LYS A 4 -28.26 6.22 7.65
C LYS A 4 -27.26 6.92 6.74
N THR A 5 -26.05 6.39 6.64
CA THR A 5 -25.14 6.72 5.56
C THR A 5 -25.86 6.36 4.28
N ARG A 6 -26.45 7.38 3.63
CA ARG A 6 -26.87 7.33 2.23
C ARG A 6 -25.68 6.81 1.44
N GLN A 7 -25.63 5.51 1.18
CA GLN A 7 -24.91 4.97 0.04
C GLN A 7 -25.52 5.64 -1.17
N LYS A 8 -24.83 6.67 -1.65
CA LYS A 8 -25.14 7.33 -2.92
C LYS A 8 -25.05 6.24 -3.98
N LYS A 9 -26.20 5.80 -4.50
CA LYS A 9 -26.34 5.25 -5.85
C LYS A 9 -25.57 6.18 -6.79
N THR A 10 -24.35 5.85 -7.22
CA THR A 10 -23.58 6.54 -8.27
C THR A 10 -22.18 5.93 -8.39
N ASP A 11 -22.05 4.62 -8.65
CA ASP A 11 -20.83 4.06 -9.26
C ASP A 11 -21.18 2.81 -10.07
N ASP A 12 -21.66 3.01 -11.30
CA ASP A 12 -21.91 1.92 -12.26
C ASP A 12 -20.60 1.22 -12.70
N ILE A 13 -19.44 1.73 -12.30
CA ILE A 13 -18.13 1.19 -12.70
C ILE A 13 -17.50 0.45 -11.51
N PRO A 14 -17.28 -0.87 -11.61
CA PRO A 14 -16.53 -1.66 -10.64
C PRO A 14 -15.18 -1.03 -10.31
N VAL A 15 -14.73 -1.12 -9.06
CA VAL A 15 -13.49 -0.48 -8.57
C VAL A 15 -12.29 -0.78 -9.48
N CYS A 16 -12.16 -2.04 -9.91
CA CYS A 16 -11.08 -2.53 -10.77
C CYS A 16 -11.14 -2.02 -12.22
N ARG A 17 -12.29 -1.49 -12.68
CA ARG A 17 -12.46 -0.98 -14.05
C ARG A 17 -12.37 0.55 -14.15
N ARG A 18 -12.17 1.24 -13.02
CA ARG A 18 -12.05 2.69 -12.99
C ARG A 18 -10.70 3.13 -13.57
N PRO A 19 -10.65 4.17 -14.43
CA PRO A 19 -9.38 4.68 -14.93
C PRO A 19 -8.60 5.40 -13.83
N LEU A 20 -7.27 5.49 -13.96
CA LEU A 20 -6.40 6.11 -12.95
C LEU A 20 -6.85 7.54 -12.55
N PHE A 21 -7.25 8.36 -13.52
CA PHE A 21 -7.67 9.75 -13.30
C PHE A 21 -9.06 9.90 -12.67
N TYR A 22 -9.86 8.83 -12.61
CA TYR A 22 -11.17 8.85 -11.96
C TYR A 22 -11.08 9.30 -10.50
N TRP A 23 -10.06 8.80 -9.79
CA TRP A 23 -9.85 9.07 -8.36
C TRP A 23 -9.53 10.54 -8.07
N ILE A 24 -8.99 11.26 -9.05
CA ILE A 24 -8.66 12.68 -8.93
C ILE A 24 -9.89 13.56 -9.19
N LEU A 25 -10.64 13.31 -10.27
CA LEU A 25 -11.66 14.25 -10.76
C LEU A 25 -12.98 14.25 -9.98
N ARG A 26 -13.25 13.16 -9.26
CA ARG A 26 -14.55 12.93 -8.62
C ARG A 26 -14.68 13.61 -7.26
N LYS A 27 -13.62 13.61 -6.46
CA LYS A 27 -13.64 13.98 -5.04
C LYS A 27 -12.49 14.95 -4.73
N HIS A 28 -12.67 15.82 -3.74
CA HIS A 28 -11.70 16.86 -3.35
C HIS A 28 -11.52 18.03 -4.34
N ARG A 29 -12.54 18.37 -5.13
CA ARG A 29 -12.53 19.53 -6.05
C ARG A 29 -12.13 20.84 -5.37
N SER A 30 -12.57 21.09 -4.14
CA SER A 30 -12.21 22.31 -3.38
C SER A 30 -10.71 22.43 -3.13
N ILE A 31 -10.03 21.31 -2.83
CA ILE A 31 -8.58 21.30 -2.63
C ILE A 31 -7.86 21.54 -3.96
N GLN A 32 -8.39 21.00 -5.06
CA GLN A 32 -7.83 21.23 -6.41
C GLN A 32 -7.99 22.68 -6.86
N PHE A 33 -9.13 23.32 -6.58
CA PHE A 33 -9.33 24.74 -6.86
C PHE A 33 -8.38 25.62 -6.03
N LEU A 34 -8.23 25.33 -4.73
CA LEU A 34 -7.26 26.03 -3.89
C LEU A 34 -5.83 25.87 -4.42
N LEU A 35 -5.46 24.64 -4.80
CA LEU A 35 -4.14 24.35 -5.38
C LEU A 35 -3.93 25.13 -6.68
N LEU A 36 -4.93 25.18 -7.56
CA LEU A 36 -4.89 25.93 -8.80
C LEU A 36 -4.75 27.44 -8.55
N ALA A 37 -5.48 28.00 -7.59
CA ALA A 37 -5.36 29.41 -7.20
C ALA A 37 -3.95 29.75 -6.68
N ILE A 38 -3.38 28.90 -5.81
CA ILE A 38 -2.01 29.07 -5.32
C ILE A 38 -0.98 28.96 -6.46
N ILE A 39 -1.18 28.03 -7.39
CA ILE A 39 -0.31 27.89 -8.56
C ILE A 39 -0.32 29.19 -9.37
N LEU A 40 -1.49 29.72 -9.70
CA LEU A 40 -1.62 30.97 -10.47
C LEU A 40 -0.97 32.16 -9.74
N ALA A 41 -1.20 32.30 -8.43
CA ALA A 41 -0.54 33.33 -7.63
C ALA A 41 1.00 33.16 -7.59
N SER A 42 1.48 31.91 -7.53
CA SER A 42 2.91 31.61 -7.48
C SER A 42 3.68 31.99 -8.75
N LEU A 43 3.01 32.04 -9.91
CA LEU A 43 3.63 32.42 -11.17
C LEU A 43 4.17 33.85 -11.14
N PHE A 44 3.42 34.76 -10.52
CA PHE A 44 3.85 36.16 -10.35
C PHE A 44 5.14 36.23 -9.54
N PHE A 45 5.18 35.58 -8.37
CA PHE A 45 6.36 35.56 -7.51
C PHE A 45 7.57 34.84 -8.14
N ARG A 46 7.37 34.01 -9.16
CA ARG A 46 8.47 33.38 -9.91
C ARG A 46 9.11 34.31 -10.93
N VAL A 47 8.34 35.20 -11.57
CA VAL A 47 8.86 36.16 -12.57
C VAL A 47 9.40 37.41 -11.92
N PHE A 48 8.73 37.88 -10.87
CA PHE A 48 9.04 39.16 -10.23
C PHE A 48 10.53 39.31 -9.82
N PRO A 49 11.23 38.29 -9.29
CA PRO A 49 12.66 38.38 -9.04
C PRO A 49 13.51 38.68 -10.28
N LEU A 50 13.13 38.17 -11.46
CA LEU A 50 13.85 38.40 -12.72
C LEU A 50 13.72 39.86 -13.16
N GLU A 51 12.53 40.44 -13.00
CA GLU A 51 12.30 41.86 -13.27
C GLU A 51 13.07 42.75 -12.29
N MET A 52 13.13 42.38 -11.00
CA MET A 52 13.95 43.09 -10.01
C MET A 52 15.44 43.02 -10.35
N GLN A 53 15.96 41.87 -10.79
CA GLN A 53 17.35 41.76 -11.27
C GLN A 53 17.65 42.74 -12.40
N ARG A 54 16.72 42.89 -13.37
CA ARG A 54 16.85 43.85 -14.45
C ARG A 54 16.95 45.29 -13.93
N ARG A 55 16.05 45.69 -13.01
CA ARG A 55 15.99 47.05 -12.46
C ARG A 55 17.15 47.38 -11.53
N ILE A 56 17.61 46.41 -10.74
CA ILE A 56 18.82 46.56 -9.92
C ILE A 56 20.00 46.99 -10.80
N ILE A 57 20.17 46.35 -11.96
CA ILE A 57 21.31 46.64 -12.84
C ILE A 57 21.09 47.93 -13.64
N ASN A 58 19.92 48.10 -14.25
CA ASN A 58 19.67 49.22 -15.16
C ASN A 58 19.34 50.55 -14.47
N GLU A 59 18.77 50.52 -13.26
CA GLU A 59 18.35 51.72 -12.54
C GLU A 59 19.26 51.94 -11.35
N ALA A 60 19.28 51.03 -10.37
CA ALA A 60 20.00 51.25 -9.11
C ALA A 60 21.53 51.35 -9.30
N ILE A 61 22.16 50.38 -9.98
CA ILE A 61 23.61 50.37 -10.22
C ILE A 61 24.01 51.46 -11.23
N HIS A 62 23.23 51.63 -12.30
CA HIS A 62 23.55 52.62 -13.33
C HIS A 62 23.43 54.06 -12.82
N LEU A 63 22.37 54.37 -12.05
CA LEU A 63 22.15 55.70 -11.45
C LEU A 63 22.94 55.90 -10.14
N ARG A 64 23.61 54.86 -9.63
CA ARG A 64 24.34 54.85 -8.36
C ARG A 64 23.47 55.26 -7.16
N ASP A 65 22.20 54.85 -7.18
CA ASP A 65 21.24 55.14 -6.12
C ASP A 65 21.19 53.98 -5.11
N GLU A 66 21.78 54.22 -3.94
CA GLU A 66 21.84 53.23 -2.85
C GLU A 66 20.46 52.89 -2.27
N GLN A 67 19.54 53.86 -2.21
CA GLN A 67 18.20 53.62 -1.64
C GLN A 67 17.39 52.73 -2.56
N LEU A 68 17.42 52.98 -3.88
CA LEU A 68 16.80 52.11 -4.87
C LEU A 68 17.42 50.71 -4.88
N LEU A 69 18.75 50.61 -4.67
CA LEU A 69 19.43 49.33 -4.57
C LEU A 69 18.89 48.49 -3.40
N PHE A 70 18.84 49.06 -2.19
CA PHE A 70 18.32 48.35 -1.02
C PHE A 70 16.83 47.99 -1.19
N LEU A 71 16.03 48.89 -1.77
CA LEU A 71 14.61 48.63 -2.04
C LEU A 71 14.42 47.45 -3.01
N TYR A 72 15.11 47.45 -4.15
CA TYR A 72 14.97 46.36 -5.14
C TYR A 72 15.58 45.05 -4.66
N CYS A 73 16.67 45.07 -3.92
CA CYS A 73 17.19 43.87 -3.25
C CYS A 73 16.21 43.33 -2.20
N GLY A 74 15.56 44.20 -1.42
CA GLY A 74 14.52 43.82 -0.47
C GLY A 74 13.29 43.21 -1.14
N LEU A 75 12.83 43.81 -2.25
CA LEU A 75 11.73 43.27 -3.06
C LEU A 75 12.11 41.95 -3.74
N TYR A 76 13.36 41.82 -4.22
CA TYR A 76 13.89 40.59 -4.80
C TYR A 76 13.85 39.44 -3.79
N ILE A 77 14.45 39.63 -2.60
CA ILE A 77 14.47 38.56 -1.59
C ILE A 77 13.06 38.25 -1.06
N GLY A 78 12.20 39.27 -0.91
CA GLY A 78 10.80 39.08 -0.53
C GLY A 78 10.04 38.21 -1.54
N ALA A 79 10.21 38.46 -2.83
CA ALA A 79 9.58 37.66 -3.88
C ALA A 79 10.14 36.23 -3.95
N VAL A 80 11.46 36.04 -3.77
CA VAL A 80 12.08 34.71 -3.69
C VAL A 80 11.50 33.91 -2.50
N LEU A 81 11.33 34.54 -1.33
CA LEU A 81 10.72 33.92 -0.16
C LEU A 81 9.26 33.54 -0.42
N LEU A 82 8.47 34.43 -1.02
CA LEU A 82 7.07 34.16 -1.37
C LEU A 82 6.93 33.04 -2.42
N ALA A 83 7.82 32.99 -3.41
CA ALA A 83 7.87 31.91 -4.38
C ALA A 83 8.22 30.57 -3.72
N GLY A 84 9.20 30.58 -2.80
CA GLY A 84 9.60 29.42 -2.00
C GLY A 84 8.46 28.92 -1.11
N LEU A 85 7.78 29.81 -0.39
CA LEU A 85 6.62 29.49 0.44
C LEU A 85 5.47 28.93 -0.40
N SER A 86 5.19 29.53 -1.56
CA SER A 86 4.17 29.02 -2.48
C SER A 86 4.51 27.60 -2.96
N LYS A 87 5.76 27.34 -3.34
CA LYS A 87 6.23 26.00 -3.73
C LYS A 87 6.08 24.99 -2.59
N TYR A 88 6.43 25.39 -1.36
CA TYR A 88 6.24 24.56 -0.17
C TYR A 88 4.76 24.22 0.04
N LEU A 89 3.87 25.20 0.01
CA LEU A 89 2.42 24.99 0.17
C LEU A 89 1.86 24.08 -0.93
N ILE A 90 2.26 24.29 -2.19
CA ILE A 90 1.88 23.44 -3.32
C ILE A 90 2.27 21.98 -3.04
N ASN A 91 3.53 21.72 -2.64
CA ASN A 91 4.02 20.37 -2.36
C ASN A 91 3.30 19.70 -1.18
N VAL A 92 3.03 20.46 -0.11
CA VAL A 92 2.28 19.94 1.05
C VAL A 92 0.85 19.57 0.65
N ILE A 93 0.15 20.46 -0.07
CA ILE A 93 -1.23 20.21 -0.52
C ILE A 93 -1.27 19.02 -1.48
N GLN A 94 -0.34 18.92 -2.42
CA GLN A 94 -0.22 17.77 -3.33
C GLN A 94 -0.03 16.46 -2.55
N THR A 95 0.85 16.45 -1.55
CA THR A 95 1.11 15.26 -0.72
C THR A 95 -0.12 14.84 0.06
N VAL A 96 -0.80 15.79 0.72
CA VAL A 96 -2.04 15.53 1.47
C VAL A 96 -3.14 15.02 0.54
N LEU A 97 -3.29 15.61 -0.65
CA LEU A 97 -4.26 15.17 -1.65
C LEU A 97 -3.97 13.73 -2.12
N GLY A 98 -2.70 13.42 -2.42
CA GLY A 98 -2.27 12.08 -2.81
C GLY A 98 -2.57 11.03 -1.73
N GLN A 99 -2.32 11.35 -0.46
CA GLN A 99 -2.64 10.45 0.66
C GLN A 99 -4.16 10.25 0.84
N LYS A 100 -4.97 11.31 0.71
CA LYS A 100 -6.43 11.18 0.75
C LYS A 100 -6.96 10.25 -0.35
N ILE A 101 -6.46 10.42 -1.57
CA ILE A 101 -6.81 9.53 -2.69
C ILE A 101 -6.36 8.09 -2.41
N LEU A 102 -5.15 7.90 -1.89
CA LEU A 102 -4.62 6.58 -1.56
C LEU A 102 -5.46 5.86 -0.49
N ILE A 103 -5.94 6.57 0.53
CA ILE A 103 -6.83 6.02 1.55
C ILE A 103 -8.12 5.52 0.92
N GLU A 104 -8.72 6.29 0.01
CA GLU A 104 -9.95 5.90 -0.69
C GLU A 104 -9.72 4.66 -1.55
N MET A 105 -8.66 4.65 -2.37
CA MET A 105 -8.30 3.50 -3.19
C MET A 105 -8.08 2.23 -2.35
N ARG A 106 -7.35 2.34 -1.23
CA ARG A 106 -7.14 1.21 -0.31
C ARG A 106 -8.44 0.74 0.30
N THR A 107 -9.31 1.65 0.73
CA THR A 107 -10.56 1.30 1.39
C THR A 107 -11.48 0.54 0.43
N GLU A 108 -11.66 1.07 -0.79
CA GLU A 108 -12.55 0.47 -1.78
C GLU A 108 -11.99 -0.83 -2.37
N LEU A 109 -10.68 -0.87 -2.67
CA LEU A 109 -10.06 -2.09 -3.18
C LEU A 109 -10.00 -3.18 -2.11
N TYR A 110 -9.72 -2.83 -0.84
CA TYR A 110 -9.74 -3.81 0.26
C TYR A 110 -11.14 -4.39 0.47
N HIS A 111 -12.16 -3.53 0.43
CA HIS A 111 -13.56 -3.97 0.50
C HIS A 111 -13.92 -4.94 -0.63
N HIS A 112 -13.47 -4.66 -1.87
CA HIS A 112 -13.64 -5.56 -3.01
C HIS A 112 -12.88 -6.88 -2.83
N ILE A 113 -11.61 -6.81 -2.43
CA ILE A 113 -10.77 -7.99 -2.20
C ILE A 113 -11.45 -8.96 -1.22
N LEU A 114 -11.94 -8.47 -0.07
CA LEU A 114 -12.60 -9.32 0.94
C LEU A 114 -13.81 -10.10 0.43
N GLN A 115 -14.42 -9.68 -0.68
CA GLN A 115 -15.59 -10.32 -1.29
C GLN A 115 -15.24 -11.28 -2.42
N LEU A 116 -13.96 -11.36 -2.81
CA LEU A 116 -13.53 -12.23 -3.89
C LEU A 116 -13.73 -13.72 -3.53
N PRO A 117 -14.01 -14.57 -4.54
CA PRO A 117 -14.28 -15.98 -4.32
C PRO A 117 -13.08 -16.73 -3.76
N LEU A 118 -13.29 -17.79 -2.99
CA LEU A 118 -12.19 -18.59 -2.40
C LEU A 118 -11.23 -19.17 -3.44
N GLN A 119 -11.72 -19.43 -4.66
CA GLN A 119 -10.89 -19.90 -5.77
C GLN A 119 -9.77 -18.91 -6.11
N PHE A 120 -10.02 -17.60 -5.97
CA PHE A 120 -9.01 -16.56 -6.15
C PHE A 120 -7.87 -16.73 -5.14
N TYR A 121 -8.21 -16.88 -3.87
CA TYR A 121 -7.27 -17.00 -2.76
C TYR A 121 -6.44 -18.28 -2.78
N ARG A 122 -6.96 -19.37 -3.38
CA ARG A 122 -6.18 -20.60 -3.57
C ARG A 122 -5.05 -20.46 -4.58
N LYS A 123 -5.18 -19.54 -5.54
CA LYS A 123 -4.17 -19.30 -6.59
C LYS A 123 -3.24 -18.14 -6.23
N MET A 124 -3.73 -17.20 -5.42
CA MET A 124 -2.99 -16.01 -5.06
C MET A 124 -2.09 -16.24 -3.86
N GLN A 125 -0.83 -15.85 -3.99
CA GLN A 125 0.09 -15.80 -2.85
C GLN A 125 -0.28 -14.63 -1.93
N PRO A 126 -0.41 -14.84 -0.61
CA PRO A 126 -0.74 -13.76 0.33
C PRO A 126 0.17 -12.53 0.22
N GLY A 127 1.46 -12.74 -0.04
CA GLY A 127 2.43 -11.66 -0.24
C GLY A 127 2.11 -10.74 -1.43
N THR A 128 1.43 -11.25 -2.47
CA THR A 128 0.99 -10.46 -3.62
C THR A 128 -0.09 -9.46 -3.20
N VAL A 129 -1.06 -9.91 -2.41
CA VAL A 129 -2.14 -9.05 -1.88
C VAL A 129 -1.56 -7.98 -0.96
N ILE A 130 -0.65 -8.36 -0.06
CA ILE A 130 0.03 -7.43 0.85
C ILE A 130 0.82 -6.39 0.06
N SER A 131 1.65 -6.80 -0.90
CA SER A 131 2.47 -5.91 -1.72
C SER A 131 1.61 -4.95 -2.56
N ALA A 132 0.50 -5.44 -3.11
CA ALA A 132 -0.43 -4.60 -3.85
C ALA A 132 -1.01 -3.49 -2.96
N MET A 133 -1.52 -3.86 -1.77
CA MET A 133 -2.15 -2.93 -0.83
C MET A 133 -1.17 -1.93 -0.19
N THR A 134 0.11 -2.30 -0.09
CA THR A 134 1.15 -1.50 0.55
C THR A 134 1.99 -0.76 -0.47
N ALA A 135 3.05 -1.40 -1.00
CA ALA A 135 4.09 -0.76 -1.80
C ALA A 135 3.60 -0.27 -3.17
N GLU A 136 2.81 -1.09 -3.87
CA GLU A 136 2.41 -0.79 -5.25
C GLU A 136 1.38 0.35 -5.30
N LEU A 137 0.32 0.28 -4.48
CA LEU A 137 -0.64 1.39 -4.35
C LEU A 137 0.01 2.68 -3.82
N ASN A 138 0.95 2.58 -2.88
CA ASN A 138 1.63 3.77 -2.34
C ASN A 138 2.39 4.54 -3.44
N SER A 139 3.07 3.83 -4.33
CA SER A 139 3.76 4.43 -5.48
C SER A 139 2.79 5.19 -6.39
N ILE A 140 1.58 4.66 -6.59
CA ILE A 140 0.53 5.31 -7.38
C ILE A 140 -0.01 6.55 -6.64
N GLY A 141 -0.22 6.47 -5.32
CA GLY A 141 -0.68 7.59 -4.49
C GLY A 141 0.23 8.82 -4.56
N PHE A 142 1.56 8.62 -4.56
CA PHE A 142 2.53 9.71 -4.75
C PHE A 142 2.37 10.42 -6.10
N PHE A 143 2.17 9.67 -7.18
CA PHE A 143 1.93 10.23 -8.50
C PHE A 143 0.60 11.02 -8.54
N LEU A 144 -0.48 10.45 -8.00
CA LEU A 144 -1.83 11.03 -8.06
C LEU A 144 -1.92 12.41 -7.37
N GLY A 145 -1.17 12.63 -6.29
CA GLY A 145 -1.13 13.93 -5.61
C GLY A 145 -0.63 15.08 -6.47
N GLY A 146 0.35 14.80 -7.35
CA GLY A 146 0.93 15.76 -8.28
C GLY A 146 0.36 15.71 -9.71
N ALA A 147 -0.54 14.77 -9.99
CA ALA A 147 -0.90 14.40 -11.36
C ALA A 147 -1.47 15.55 -12.22
N LEU A 148 -2.23 16.47 -11.62
CA LEU A 148 -2.72 17.67 -12.31
C LEU A 148 -1.84 18.90 -12.07
N ALA A 149 -1.29 19.00 -10.86
CA ALA A 149 -0.59 20.19 -10.42
C ALA A 149 0.77 20.34 -11.09
N ILE A 150 1.56 19.26 -11.21
CA ILE A 150 2.87 19.25 -11.87
C ILE A 150 2.76 19.73 -13.33
N PRO A 151 1.96 19.07 -14.22
CA PRO A 151 1.83 19.54 -15.60
C PRO A 151 1.38 20.99 -15.70
N LEU A 152 0.39 21.38 -14.89
CA LEU A 152 -0.11 22.75 -14.89
C LEU A 152 0.98 23.75 -14.48
N THR A 153 1.70 23.49 -13.37
CA THR A 153 2.78 24.36 -12.91
C THR A 153 3.91 24.46 -13.92
N SER A 154 4.29 23.33 -14.52
CA SER A 154 5.44 23.28 -15.42
C SER A 154 5.11 23.96 -16.75
N VAL A 155 3.96 23.67 -17.37
CA VAL A 155 3.52 24.33 -18.61
C VAL A 155 3.34 25.84 -18.39
N LEU A 156 2.65 26.24 -17.33
CA LEU A 156 2.44 27.67 -17.06
C LEU A 156 3.76 28.38 -16.74
N SER A 157 4.66 27.78 -15.95
CA SER A 157 5.96 28.39 -15.67
C SER A 157 6.80 28.51 -16.94
N PHE A 158 6.81 27.49 -17.79
CA PHE A 158 7.49 27.53 -19.09
C PHE A 158 6.97 28.68 -19.95
N LEU A 159 5.65 28.78 -20.14
CA LEU A 159 5.02 29.85 -20.92
C LEU A 159 5.30 31.24 -20.34
N VAL A 160 5.27 31.37 -19.02
CA VAL A 160 5.50 32.62 -18.32
C VAL A 160 6.96 33.08 -18.42
N PHE A 161 7.94 32.18 -18.26
CA PHE A 161 9.35 32.53 -18.44
C PHE A 161 9.69 32.84 -19.90
N VAL A 162 9.18 32.04 -20.85
CA VAL A 162 9.32 32.32 -22.28
C VAL A 162 8.68 33.65 -22.63
N GLY A 163 7.46 33.92 -22.14
CA GLY A 163 6.77 35.19 -22.33
C GLY A 163 7.56 36.38 -21.78
N PHE A 164 8.16 36.24 -20.60
CA PHE A 164 9.07 37.24 -20.04
C PHE A 164 10.33 37.44 -20.90
N MET A 165 10.93 36.38 -21.45
CA MET A 165 12.06 36.53 -22.38
C MET A 165 11.66 37.30 -23.64
N PHE A 166 10.45 37.06 -24.17
CA PHE A 166 9.92 37.79 -25.32
C PHE A 166 9.77 39.29 -25.06
N THR A 167 9.44 39.71 -23.83
CA THR A 167 9.38 41.14 -23.48
C THR A 167 10.77 41.79 -23.40
N LEU A 168 11.83 41.01 -23.18
CA LEU A 168 13.21 41.49 -23.20
C LEU A 168 13.77 41.57 -24.62
N SER A 169 13.70 40.48 -25.39
CA SER A 169 14.15 40.44 -26.79
C SER A 169 13.51 39.26 -27.54
N PRO A 170 12.61 39.53 -28.51
CA PRO A 170 12.03 38.49 -29.34
C PRO A 170 13.05 37.68 -30.13
N LEU A 171 14.10 38.34 -30.65
CA LEU A 171 15.14 37.69 -31.46
C LEU A 171 15.95 36.67 -30.63
N LEU A 172 16.45 37.08 -29.45
CA LEU A 172 17.21 36.20 -28.57
C LEU A 172 16.34 35.06 -28.04
N THR A 173 15.06 35.34 -27.79
CA THR A 173 14.10 34.32 -27.33
C THR A 173 13.88 33.25 -28.39
N LEU A 174 13.63 33.63 -29.65
CA LEU A 174 13.47 32.68 -30.76
C LEU A 174 14.73 31.83 -30.97
N LEU A 175 15.92 32.44 -30.93
CA LEU A 175 17.18 31.72 -31.04
C LEU A 175 17.37 30.72 -29.89
N SER A 176 17.08 31.13 -28.66
CA SER A 176 17.20 30.27 -27.48
C SER A 176 16.18 29.12 -27.51
N ILE A 177 14.94 29.39 -27.92
CA ILE A 177 13.87 28.39 -28.00
C ILE A 177 14.12 27.39 -29.13
N SER A 178 14.79 27.80 -30.21
CA SER A 178 15.10 26.91 -31.34
C SER A 178 15.95 25.69 -30.96
N ILE A 179 16.61 25.72 -29.80
CA ILE A 179 17.38 24.60 -29.24
C ILE A 179 16.45 23.48 -28.73
N TYR A 180 15.31 23.83 -28.14
CA TYR A 180 14.41 22.87 -27.49
C TYR A 180 13.79 21.83 -28.44
N PRO A 181 13.39 22.16 -29.69
CA PRO A 181 12.99 21.15 -30.67
C PRO A 181 14.05 20.08 -30.94
N LEU A 182 15.33 20.46 -30.97
CA LEU A 182 16.43 19.51 -31.14
C LEU A 182 16.59 18.62 -29.89
N GLU A 183 16.49 19.22 -28.71
CA GLU A 183 16.50 18.51 -27.43
C GLU A 183 15.33 17.51 -27.32
N LEU A 184 14.13 17.90 -27.78
CA LEU A 184 12.91 17.07 -27.86
C LEU A 184 13.07 15.82 -28.72
N ILE A 185 13.98 15.83 -29.68
CA ILE A 185 14.23 14.69 -30.54
C ILE A 185 15.34 13.82 -29.92
N ILE A 186 16.46 14.43 -29.55
CA ILE A 186 17.66 13.71 -29.12
C ILE A 186 17.48 13.05 -27.75
N ILE A 187 16.95 13.78 -26.76
CA ILE A 187 16.84 13.27 -25.39
C ILE A 187 15.88 12.08 -25.30
N PRO A 188 14.66 12.10 -25.86
CA PRO A 188 13.76 10.95 -25.81
C PRO A 188 14.28 9.71 -26.54
N LEU A 189 15.05 9.88 -27.63
CA LEU A 189 15.71 8.76 -28.32
C LEU A 189 16.72 8.04 -27.41
N LEU A 190 17.56 8.80 -26.72
CA LEU A 190 18.50 8.28 -25.74
C LEU A 190 17.77 7.67 -24.54
N GLN A 191 16.73 8.33 -24.04
CA GLN A 191 15.91 7.86 -22.92
C GLN A 191 15.21 6.54 -23.24
N LYS A 192 14.71 6.37 -24.46
CA LYS A 192 14.10 5.09 -24.92
C LYS A 192 15.11 3.95 -24.88
N ARG A 193 16.37 4.20 -25.26
CA ARG A 193 17.45 3.21 -25.17
C ARG A 193 17.80 2.91 -23.71
N TYR A 194 17.89 3.92 -22.86
CA TYR A 194 18.09 3.77 -21.42
C TYR A 194 16.98 2.91 -20.78
N ASN A 195 15.71 3.24 -21.04
CA ASN A 195 14.55 2.52 -20.51
C ASN A 195 14.55 1.04 -20.93
N ARG A 196 14.93 0.73 -22.19
CA ARG A 196 15.07 -0.66 -22.66
C ARG A 196 16.15 -1.43 -21.90
N LEU A 197 17.31 -0.82 -21.66
CA LEU A 197 18.38 -1.41 -20.86
C LEU A 197 17.97 -1.57 -19.39
N ASN A 198 17.30 -0.56 -18.82
CA ASN A 198 16.83 -0.59 -17.44
C ASN A 198 15.79 -1.70 -17.22
N LYS A 199 14.88 -1.91 -18.17
CA LYS A 199 13.92 -3.02 -18.14
C LYS A 199 14.64 -4.38 -18.12
N LYS A 200 15.69 -4.57 -18.93
CA LYS A 200 16.52 -5.78 -18.91
C LYS A 200 17.27 -5.95 -17.58
N ARG A 201 17.81 -4.86 -17.03
CA ARG A 201 18.46 -4.83 -15.71
C ARG A 201 17.50 -5.28 -14.61
N ILE A 202 16.31 -4.69 -14.53
CA ILE A 202 15.28 -5.07 -13.55
C ILE A 202 14.89 -6.54 -13.68
N LYS A 203 14.67 -7.04 -14.90
CA LYS A 203 14.36 -8.47 -15.13
C LYS A 203 15.48 -9.40 -14.66
N THR A 204 16.74 -9.03 -14.92
CA THR A 204 17.92 -9.80 -14.49
C THR A 204 18.06 -9.79 -12.97
N THR A 205 17.87 -8.64 -12.32
CA THR A 205 17.88 -8.51 -10.86
C THR A 205 16.76 -9.33 -10.20
N ARG A 206 15.55 -9.36 -10.77
CA ARG A 206 14.47 -10.22 -10.28
C ARG A 206 14.79 -11.71 -10.42
N ALA A 207 15.34 -12.12 -11.57
CA ALA A 207 15.77 -13.51 -11.76
C ALA A 207 16.87 -13.91 -10.76
N MET A 208 17.83 -13.02 -10.51
CA MET A 208 18.87 -13.20 -9.49
C MET A 208 18.26 -13.38 -8.09
N ALA A 209 17.31 -12.52 -7.71
CA ALA A 209 16.61 -12.63 -6.42
C ALA A 209 15.84 -13.95 -6.29
N ASN A 210 15.21 -14.43 -7.37
CA ASN A 210 14.53 -15.73 -7.36
C ASN A 210 15.51 -16.88 -7.14
N VAL A 211 16.70 -16.85 -7.78
CA VAL A 211 17.74 -17.86 -7.57
C VAL A 211 18.23 -17.85 -6.12
N VAL A 212 18.45 -16.66 -5.54
CA VAL A 212 18.78 -16.55 -4.10
C VAL A 212 17.68 -17.17 -3.24
N ASN A 213 16.42 -16.86 -3.53
CA ASN A 213 15.30 -17.39 -2.75
C ASN A 213 15.16 -18.92 -2.89
N GLU A 214 15.36 -19.46 -4.10
CA GLU A 214 15.38 -20.90 -4.37
C GLU A 214 16.51 -21.59 -3.60
N ALA A 215 17.72 -21.03 -3.63
CA ALA A 215 18.88 -21.58 -2.92
C ALA A 215 18.69 -21.54 -1.39
N ILE A 216 18.17 -20.44 -0.83
CA ILE A 216 17.90 -20.34 0.61
C ILE A 216 16.76 -21.27 1.04
N SER A 217 15.70 -21.39 0.23
CA SER A 217 14.59 -22.30 0.56
C SER A 217 15.03 -23.77 0.50
N GLY A 218 15.91 -24.11 -0.45
CA GLY A 218 16.51 -25.43 -0.63
C GLY A 218 17.85 -25.60 0.07
N ILE A 219 18.16 -24.78 1.09
CA ILE A 219 19.52 -24.74 1.67
C ILE A 219 19.93 -26.10 2.25
N HIS A 220 18.97 -26.86 2.79
CA HIS A 220 19.21 -28.22 3.27
C HIS A 220 19.68 -29.16 2.15
N GLU A 221 19.13 -29.07 0.94
CA GLU A 221 19.57 -29.88 -0.21
C GLU A 221 20.97 -29.51 -0.66
N ILE A 222 21.30 -28.21 -0.67
CA ILE A 222 22.65 -27.74 -1.02
C ILE A 222 23.67 -28.27 -0.03
N HIS A 223 23.38 -28.19 1.29
CA HIS A 223 24.27 -28.72 2.32
C HIS A 223 24.38 -30.25 2.28
N ALA A 224 23.26 -30.96 2.11
CA ALA A 224 23.24 -32.42 2.08
C ALA A 224 24.03 -33.00 0.90
N ASN A 225 24.05 -32.31 -0.24
CA ASN A 225 24.72 -32.75 -1.47
C ASN A 225 26.04 -32.01 -1.75
N ALA A 226 26.52 -31.16 -0.83
CA ALA A 226 27.71 -30.30 -1.00
C ALA A 226 27.73 -29.50 -2.32
N ALA A 227 26.58 -29.04 -2.80
CA ALA A 227 26.39 -28.45 -4.13
C ALA A 227 26.79 -26.96 -4.24
N TYR A 228 27.68 -26.46 -3.38
CA TYR A 228 28.00 -25.02 -3.27
C TYR A 228 28.54 -24.43 -4.58
N ASP A 229 29.52 -25.08 -5.21
CA ASP A 229 30.14 -24.62 -6.46
C ASP A 229 29.14 -24.51 -7.62
N LEU A 230 28.13 -25.40 -7.64
CA LEU A 230 27.09 -25.40 -8.67
C LEU A 230 26.22 -24.13 -8.56
N GLU A 231 25.78 -23.83 -7.34
CA GLU A 231 24.95 -22.65 -7.07
C GLU A 231 25.75 -21.35 -7.18
N GLU A 232 27.04 -21.34 -6.81
CA GLU A 232 27.93 -20.20 -7.02
C GLU A 232 28.12 -19.91 -8.52
N LYS A 233 28.38 -20.94 -9.35
CA LYS A 233 28.46 -20.78 -10.81
C LYS A 233 27.14 -20.30 -11.42
N ARG A 234 26.01 -20.82 -10.93
CA ARG A 234 24.67 -20.35 -11.33
C ARG A 234 24.51 -18.85 -11.04
N MET A 235 24.94 -18.40 -9.86
CA MET A 235 24.90 -16.99 -9.46
C MET A 235 25.86 -16.10 -10.26
N ALA A 236 27.10 -16.55 -10.48
CA ALA A 236 28.12 -15.81 -11.23
C ALA A 236 27.62 -15.41 -12.63
N GLY A 237 26.92 -16.32 -13.32
CA GLY A 237 26.32 -16.04 -14.62
C GLY A 237 25.26 -14.93 -14.62
N PHE A 238 24.58 -14.67 -13.49
CA PHE A 238 23.68 -13.52 -13.33
C PHE A 238 24.44 -12.24 -13.01
N ILE A 239 25.47 -12.33 -12.16
CA ILE A 239 26.33 -11.19 -11.78
C ILE A 239 27.02 -10.60 -13.02
N ASP A 240 27.61 -11.44 -13.87
CA ASP A 240 28.30 -10.99 -15.10
C ASP A 240 27.34 -10.33 -16.08
N ARG A 241 26.17 -10.95 -16.29
CA ARG A 241 25.10 -10.37 -17.11
C ARG A 241 24.67 -9.02 -16.56
N LEU A 242 24.46 -8.91 -15.25
CA LEU A 242 24.07 -7.67 -14.59
C LEU A 242 25.14 -6.58 -14.75
N TYR A 243 26.42 -6.93 -14.56
CA TYR A 243 27.54 -6.02 -14.74
C TYR A 243 27.61 -5.49 -16.18
N SER A 244 27.50 -6.38 -17.18
CA SER A 244 27.50 -5.98 -18.60
C SER A 244 26.34 -5.03 -18.95
N LEU A 245 25.16 -5.26 -18.37
CA LEU A 245 24.00 -4.39 -18.53
C LEU A 245 24.20 -3.04 -17.87
N LEU A 246 24.74 -3.01 -16.65
CA LEU A 246 25.04 -1.78 -15.92
C LEU A 246 26.03 -0.91 -16.67
N LYS A 247 27.12 -1.48 -17.20
CA LYS A 247 28.08 -0.73 -18.04
C LYS A 247 27.40 -0.01 -19.21
N ARG A 248 26.60 -0.75 -19.99
CA ARG A 248 25.86 -0.19 -21.14
C ARG A 248 24.83 0.86 -20.70
N LEU A 249 24.16 0.63 -19.58
CA LEU A 249 23.15 1.53 -19.02
C LEU A 249 23.78 2.85 -18.56
N PHE A 250 24.91 2.78 -17.84
CA PHE A 250 25.63 3.97 -17.38
C PHE A 250 26.24 4.75 -18.54
N PHE A 251 26.77 4.07 -19.56
CA PHE A 251 27.24 4.76 -20.77
C PHE A 251 26.14 5.62 -21.40
N VAL A 252 24.93 5.07 -21.56
CA VAL A 252 23.78 5.83 -22.07
C VAL A 252 23.33 6.93 -21.10
N LYS A 253 23.31 6.66 -19.79
CA LYS A 253 22.92 7.63 -18.75
C LYS A 253 23.84 8.87 -18.76
N TYR A 254 25.15 8.66 -18.83
CA TYR A 254 26.10 9.76 -18.88
C TYR A 254 26.09 10.47 -20.24
N GLY A 255 25.78 9.77 -21.34
CA GLY A 255 25.49 10.40 -22.63
C GLY A 255 24.30 11.36 -22.57
N ILE A 256 23.20 10.98 -21.89
CA ILE A 256 22.05 11.87 -21.65
C ILE A 256 22.47 13.08 -20.80
N LYS A 257 23.22 12.86 -19.71
CA LYS A 257 23.71 13.95 -18.85
C LYS A 257 24.60 14.93 -19.63
N PHE A 258 25.49 14.41 -20.47
CA PHE A 258 26.34 15.21 -21.34
C PHE A 258 25.50 16.04 -22.32
N ALA A 259 24.52 15.43 -23.01
CA ALA A 259 23.63 16.13 -23.92
C ALA A 259 22.84 17.25 -23.22
N ASN A 260 22.25 16.97 -22.06
CA ASN A 260 21.53 17.98 -21.28
C ASN A 260 22.43 19.15 -20.87
N ASN A 261 23.63 18.87 -20.34
CA ASN A 261 24.59 19.90 -19.96
C ASN A 261 25.03 20.75 -21.17
N LEU A 262 25.20 20.11 -22.34
CA LEU A 262 25.52 20.81 -23.58
C LEU A 262 24.38 21.77 -23.96
N PHE A 263 23.13 21.31 -24.01
CA PHE A 263 21.98 22.16 -24.34
C PHE A 263 21.78 23.31 -23.35
N GLN A 264 21.99 23.06 -22.05
CA GLN A 264 21.98 24.11 -21.03
C GLN A 264 23.07 25.18 -21.28
N SER A 265 24.24 24.78 -21.78
CA SER A 265 25.36 25.70 -22.04
C SER A 265 25.21 26.47 -23.37
N VAL A 266 24.46 25.92 -24.34
CA VAL A 266 24.26 26.57 -25.65
C VAL A 266 23.46 27.87 -25.54
N GLY A 267 22.45 27.94 -24.66
CA GLY A 267 21.68 29.17 -24.47
C GLY A 267 22.50 30.37 -24.00
N PRO A 268 23.25 30.26 -22.89
CA PRO A 268 24.20 31.28 -22.45
C PRO A 268 25.24 31.60 -23.53
N PHE A 269 25.73 30.60 -24.27
CA PHE A 269 26.64 30.84 -25.40
C PHE A 269 26.01 31.74 -26.48
N ILE A 270 24.80 31.43 -26.94
CA ILE A 270 24.07 32.25 -27.92
C ILE A 270 23.81 33.65 -27.34
N LEU A 271 23.45 33.74 -26.07
CA LEU A 271 23.21 35.01 -25.40
C LEU A 271 24.46 35.89 -25.34
N PHE A 272 25.63 35.33 -24.98
CA PHE A 272 26.87 36.09 -24.94
C PHE A 272 27.33 36.51 -26.34
N LEU A 273 27.18 35.63 -27.34
CA LEU A 273 27.55 35.93 -28.72
C LEU A 273 26.64 37.00 -29.34
N VAL A 274 25.34 36.75 -29.37
CA VAL A 274 24.36 37.61 -30.06
C VAL A 274 23.88 38.75 -29.16
N GLY A 275 23.58 38.46 -27.90
CA GLY A 275 23.15 39.47 -26.93
C GLY A 275 24.29 40.41 -26.55
N GLY A 276 25.53 39.91 -26.42
CA GLY A 276 26.72 40.75 -26.26
C GLY A 276 26.95 41.65 -27.47
N TYR A 277 26.82 41.14 -28.69
CA TYR A 277 26.88 41.96 -29.91
C TYR A 277 25.79 43.04 -29.96
N LEU A 278 24.55 42.71 -29.57
CA LEU A 278 23.46 43.69 -29.49
C LEU A 278 23.70 44.74 -28.39
N ALA A 279 24.33 44.35 -27.29
CA ALA A 279 24.67 45.26 -26.20
C ALA A 279 25.79 46.25 -26.60
N ILE A 280 26.82 45.79 -27.32
CA ILE A 280 27.87 46.65 -27.88
C ILE A 280 27.26 47.71 -28.82
N ASN A 281 26.26 47.33 -29.61
CA ASN A 281 25.55 48.23 -30.52
C ASN A 281 24.47 49.11 -29.83
N GLY A 282 24.39 49.09 -28.50
CA GLY A 282 23.42 49.88 -27.73
C GLY A 282 21.95 49.44 -27.88
N ARG A 283 21.68 48.30 -28.51
CA ARG A 283 20.32 47.79 -28.76
C ARG A 283 19.81 46.86 -27.64
N PHE A 284 20.65 46.55 -26.65
CA PHE A 284 20.32 45.67 -25.55
C PHE A 284 21.04 46.11 -24.27
N THR A 285 20.34 46.20 -23.14
CA THR A 285 20.94 46.69 -21.88
C THR A 285 21.61 45.57 -21.10
N LEU A 286 22.64 45.90 -20.33
CA LEU A 286 23.36 44.91 -19.51
C LEU A 286 22.43 44.24 -18.48
N GLY A 287 21.51 45.00 -17.87
CA GLY A 287 20.52 44.43 -16.94
C GLY A 287 19.50 43.52 -17.63
N ALA A 288 19.11 43.83 -18.88
CA ALA A 288 18.27 42.93 -19.67
C ALA A 288 19.01 41.64 -20.03
N LEU A 289 20.33 41.70 -20.26
CA LEU A 289 21.16 40.53 -20.54
C LEU A 289 21.24 39.59 -19.32
N VAL A 290 21.48 40.13 -18.13
CA VAL A 290 21.50 39.32 -16.90
C VAL A 290 20.12 38.73 -16.60
N ALA A 291 19.06 39.53 -16.71
CA ALA A 291 17.69 39.04 -16.49
C ALA A 291 17.28 37.98 -17.52
N PHE A 292 17.73 38.09 -18.77
CA PHE A 292 17.51 37.09 -19.80
C PHE A 292 18.25 35.78 -19.49
N LEU A 293 19.52 35.85 -19.05
CA LEU A 293 20.29 34.67 -18.66
C LEU A 293 19.60 33.92 -17.52
N SER A 294 19.19 34.65 -16.47
CA SER A 294 18.44 34.09 -15.34
C SER A 294 17.10 33.49 -15.79
N ALA A 295 16.37 34.16 -16.68
CA ALA A 295 15.10 33.64 -17.21
C ALA A 295 15.31 32.35 -18.00
N TYR A 296 16.34 32.29 -18.86
CA TYR A 296 16.68 31.10 -19.64
C TYR A 296 16.98 29.90 -18.74
N GLU A 297 17.80 30.07 -17.69
CA GLU A 297 18.06 29.00 -16.72
C GLU A 297 16.77 28.49 -16.07
N LYS A 298 15.83 29.39 -15.76
CA LYS A 298 14.53 29.05 -15.17
C LYS A 298 13.58 28.34 -16.13
N VAL A 299 13.75 28.45 -17.45
CA VAL A 299 12.94 27.70 -18.45
C VAL A 299 13.28 26.21 -18.41
N TYR A 300 14.51 25.83 -18.06
CA TYR A 300 14.94 24.43 -18.06
C TYR A 300 14.26 23.58 -16.97
N ASP A 301 14.03 24.13 -15.78
CA ASP A 301 13.39 23.39 -14.67
C ASP A 301 11.99 22.84 -15.02
N PRO A 302 11.00 23.67 -15.46
CA PRO A 302 9.67 23.18 -15.81
C PRO A 302 9.71 22.22 -17.02
N TRP A 303 10.65 22.43 -17.93
CA TRP A 303 10.87 21.52 -19.04
C TRP A 303 11.25 20.11 -18.58
N LYS A 304 12.26 20.03 -17.69
CA LYS A 304 12.72 18.78 -17.10
C LYS A 304 11.62 18.11 -16.27
N GLU A 305 10.90 18.87 -15.44
CA GLU A 305 9.78 18.37 -14.65
C GLU A 305 8.71 17.71 -15.55
N MET A 306 8.47 18.23 -16.76
CA MET A 306 7.52 17.63 -17.69
C MET A 306 7.96 16.26 -18.22
N LEU A 307 9.25 16.11 -18.53
CA LEU A 307 9.80 14.83 -18.97
C LEU A 307 9.74 13.79 -17.85
N GLU A 308 10.05 14.18 -16.61
CA GLU A 308 9.95 13.32 -15.43
C GLU A 308 8.50 12.92 -15.15
N TYR A 309 7.56 13.87 -15.26
CA TYR A 309 6.13 13.62 -15.12
C TYR A 309 5.63 12.57 -16.12
N TYR A 310 6.03 12.66 -17.40
CA TYR A 310 5.62 11.69 -18.41
C TYR A 310 6.09 10.26 -18.08
N GLN A 311 7.32 10.12 -17.58
CA GLN A 311 7.85 8.83 -17.14
C GLN A 311 7.07 8.30 -15.92
N ALA A 312 6.83 9.15 -14.93
CA ALA A 312 6.06 8.79 -13.74
C ALA A 312 4.62 8.38 -14.08
N LEU A 313 3.97 9.08 -15.02
CA LEU A 313 2.64 8.75 -15.52
C LEU A 313 2.61 7.37 -16.18
N GLN A 314 3.56 7.06 -17.07
CA GLN A 314 3.65 5.75 -17.70
C GLN A 314 3.81 4.63 -16.68
N ASP A 315 4.74 4.80 -15.73
CA ASP A 315 5.00 3.82 -14.69
C ASP A 315 3.77 3.62 -13.79
N ALA A 316 3.10 4.71 -13.39
CA ALA A 316 1.89 4.65 -12.58
C ALA A 316 0.74 3.96 -13.33
N GLN A 317 0.53 4.27 -14.62
CA GLN A 317 -0.51 3.64 -15.43
C GLN A 317 -0.31 2.14 -15.58
N VAL A 318 0.92 1.69 -15.86
CA VAL A 318 1.23 0.26 -16.01
C VAL A 318 0.98 -0.48 -14.69
N ARG A 319 1.50 0.04 -13.57
CA ARG A 319 1.31 -0.59 -12.25
C ARG A 319 -0.15 -0.61 -11.84
N TYR A 320 -0.84 0.52 -12.00
CA TYR A 320 -2.28 0.62 -11.70
C TYR A 320 -3.08 -0.42 -12.48
N LYS A 321 -2.85 -0.52 -13.80
CA LYS A 321 -3.52 -1.51 -14.64
C LYS A 321 -3.23 -2.94 -14.18
N GLN A 322 -1.98 -3.26 -13.83
CA GLN A 322 -1.61 -4.59 -13.34
C GLN A 322 -2.32 -4.94 -12.03
N ILE A 323 -2.32 -4.04 -11.05
CA ILE A 323 -3.02 -4.25 -9.77
C ILE A 323 -4.52 -4.45 -10.01
N MET A 324 -5.14 -3.57 -10.78
CA MET A 324 -6.57 -3.64 -11.02
C MET A 324 -6.95 -4.91 -11.78
N GLN A 325 -6.15 -5.35 -12.75
CA GLN A 325 -6.36 -6.62 -13.46
C GLN A 325 -6.22 -7.86 -12.56
N ILE A 326 -5.32 -7.82 -11.57
CA ILE A 326 -5.17 -8.93 -10.61
C ILE A 326 -6.47 -9.14 -9.83
N PHE A 327 -7.14 -8.05 -9.44
CA PHE A 327 -8.36 -8.10 -8.61
C PHE A 327 -9.66 -7.93 -9.40
N ASP A 328 -9.62 -7.84 -10.73
CA ASP A 328 -10.81 -7.78 -11.62
C ASP A 328 -11.43 -9.18 -11.76
N VAL A 329 -11.89 -9.70 -10.63
CA VAL A 329 -12.64 -10.94 -10.48
C VAL A 329 -14.03 -10.57 -9.99
N GLU A 330 -15.05 -11.18 -10.59
CA GLU A 330 -16.43 -10.94 -10.21
C GLU A 330 -16.72 -11.54 -8.84
N ILE A 331 -17.56 -10.83 -8.07
CA ILE A 331 -18.04 -11.29 -6.78
C ILE A 331 -19.14 -12.32 -7.04
N GLU A 332 -19.03 -13.52 -6.46
CA GLU A 332 -19.99 -14.61 -6.70
C GLU A 332 -21.36 -14.32 -6.08
N HIS A 333 -21.38 -13.80 -4.84
CA HIS A 333 -22.61 -13.60 -4.06
C HIS A 333 -22.60 -12.24 -3.35
N PRO A 334 -23.74 -11.53 -3.29
CA PRO A 334 -23.82 -10.29 -2.53
C PRO A 334 -23.67 -10.55 -1.03
N ILE A 335 -23.10 -9.59 -0.29
CA ILE A 335 -22.94 -9.70 1.18
C ILE A 335 -24.32 -9.74 1.85
N LEU A 336 -25.18 -8.79 1.52
CA LEU A 336 -26.53 -8.62 2.07
C LEU A 336 -27.57 -8.90 0.99
N PRO A 337 -28.78 -9.35 1.37
CA PRO A 337 -29.85 -9.56 0.41
C PRO A 337 -30.39 -8.24 -0.15
N GLU A 338 -30.68 -8.21 -1.45
CA GLU A 338 -31.23 -7.01 -2.10
C GLU A 338 -32.76 -6.96 -1.95
N GLY A 339 -33.28 -5.85 -1.40
CA GLY A 339 -34.72 -5.59 -1.35
C GLY A 339 -35.53 -6.46 -0.39
N ARG A 340 -34.87 -7.30 0.44
CA ARG A 340 -35.51 -8.13 1.47
C ARG A 340 -34.63 -8.25 2.73
N GLY A 341 -35.20 -8.79 3.81
CA GLY A 341 -34.44 -9.18 5.01
C GLY A 341 -33.74 -10.53 4.87
N ILE A 342 -32.93 -10.88 5.87
CA ILE A 342 -32.24 -12.18 5.99
C ILE A 342 -33.28 -13.29 6.18
N ILE A 343 -33.17 -14.35 5.38
CA ILE A 343 -34.06 -15.52 5.47
C ILE A 343 -33.71 -16.34 6.72
N GLN A 344 -34.71 -16.89 7.39
CA GLN A 344 -34.55 -17.90 8.45
C GLN A 344 -34.94 -19.27 7.90
N LEU A 345 -34.01 -20.21 7.98
CA LEU A 345 -34.16 -21.56 7.45
C LEU A 345 -34.51 -22.56 8.56
N GLN A 346 -35.32 -23.56 8.23
CA GLN A 346 -35.61 -24.73 9.06
C GLN A 346 -34.55 -25.82 8.93
N GLY A 347 -33.80 -25.84 7.82
CA GLY A 347 -32.61 -26.67 7.65
C GLY A 347 -32.78 -27.90 6.76
N ALA A 348 -33.80 -27.96 5.90
CA ALA A 348 -33.89 -28.99 4.87
C ALA A 348 -32.85 -28.72 3.76
N VAL A 349 -32.09 -29.73 3.36
CA VAL A 349 -31.07 -29.63 2.29
C VAL A 349 -31.41 -30.61 1.18
N GLU A 350 -31.47 -30.16 -0.06
CA GLU A 350 -31.74 -31.00 -1.23
C GLU A 350 -30.73 -30.72 -2.35
N LEU A 351 -29.99 -31.74 -2.76
CA LEU A 351 -29.07 -31.72 -3.90
C LEU A 351 -29.69 -32.54 -5.04
N LYS A 352 -29.75 -31.96 -6.24
CA LYS A 352 -30.28 -32.63 -7.45
C LYS A 352 -29.22 -32.65 -8.53
N ASN A 353 -28.68 -33.84 -8.81
CA ASN A 353 -27.65 -34.06 -9.84
C ASN A 353 -26.48 -33.07 -9.72
N ALA A 354 -26.10 -32.72 -8.49
CA ALA A 354 -25.11 -31.72 -8.19
C ALA A 354 -23.72 -32.17 -8.65
N GLY A 355 -22.98 -31.26 -9.28
CA GLY A 355 -21.63 -31.50 -9.76
C GLY A 355 -20.73 -30.30 -9.52
N PHE A 356 -19.44 -30.57 -9.32
CA PHE A 356 -18.43 -29.54 -9.13
C PHE A 356 -17.14 -29.91 -9.87
N THR A 357 -16.68 -28.97 -10.67
CA THR A 357 -15.49 -29.11 -11.51
C THR A 357 -14.54 -27.95 -11.22
N VAL A 358 -13.31 -28.27 -10.85
CA VAL A 358 -12.26 -27.28 -10.65
C VAL A 358 -11.63 -26.95 -12.00
N GLU A 359 -11.55 -25.65 -12.30
CA GLU A 359 -10.95 -25.10 -13.53
C GLU A 359 -11.54 -25.64 -14.85
N ASN A 360 -12.79 -26.11 -14.82
CA ASN A 360 -13.43 -26.79 -15.96
C ASN A 360 -12.62 -27.98 -16.51
N LYS A 361 -11.73 -28.57 -15.69
CA LYS A 361 -10.83 -29.66 -16.08
C LYS A 361 -10.97 -30.88 -15.18
N VAL A 362 -11.04 -30.68 -13.86
CA VAL A 362 -11.05 -31.78 -12.89
C VAL A 362 -12.40 -31.86 -12.22
N LYS A 363 -13.19 -32.88 -12.56
CA LYS A 363 -14.50 -33.13 -11.95
C LYS A 363 -14.29 -33.76 -10.57
N LEU A 364 -14.59 -33.03 -9.50
CA LEU A 364 -14.45 -33.48 -8.12
C LEU A 364 -15.73 -34.13 -7.59
N LEU A 365 -16.89 -33.69 -8.08
CA LEU A 365 -18.19 -34.26 -7.72
C LEU A 365 -19.03 -34.45 -8.99
N SER A 366 -19.75 -35.57 -9.05
CA SER A 366 -20.55 -35.96 -10.22
C SER A 366 -21.88 -36.56 -9.80
N ASN A 367 -22.98 -35.96 -10.27
CA ASN A 367 -24.36 -36.47 -10.15
C ASN A 367 -24.74 -36.80 -8.69
N ILE A 368 -24.39 -35.92 -7.76
CA ILE A 368 -24.74 -36.08 -6.35
C ILE A 368 -26.22 -35.72 -6.17
N THR A 369 -27.01 -36.68 -5.71
CA THR A 369 -28.41 -36.48 -5.35
C THR A 369 -28.60 -36.95 -3.92
N MET A 370 -29.04 -36.04 -3.04
CA MET A 370 -29.32 -36.36 -1.64
C MET A 370 -30.37 -35.41 -1.08
N GLN A 371 -31.09 -35.85 -0.05
CA GLN A 371 -32.04 -35.05 0.68
C GLN A 371 -31.79 -35.27 2.18
N VAL A 372 -31.77 -34.18 2.95
CA VAL A 372 -31.60 -34.17 4.39
C VAL A 372 -32.76 -33.36 4.98
N GLN A 373 -33.50 -33.96 5.91
CA GLN A 373 -34.64 -33.33 6.56
C GLN A 373 -34.19 -32.47 7.75
N PRO A 374 -35.00 -31.48 8.17
CA PRO A 374 -34.73 -30.72 9.39
C PRO A 374 -34.52 -31.65 10.60
N ASN A 375 -33.52 -31.33 11.43
CA ASN A 375 -33.12 -32.12 12.61
C ASN A 375 -32.58 -33.53 12.32
N GLU A 376 -32.33 -33.90 11.07
CA GLU A 376 -31.71 -35.16 10.70
C GLU A 376 -30.18 -35.10 10.88
N GLN A 377 -29.58 -36.16 11.44
CA GLN A 377 -28.12 -36.30 11.53
C GLN A 377 -27.63 -37.26 10.44
N VAL A 378 -26.82 -36.75 9.53
CA VAL A 378 -26.30 -37.52 8.39
C VAL A 378 -24.78 -37.66 8.48
N ALA A 379 -24.29 -38.90 8.43
CA ALA A 379 -22.87 -39.20 8.37
C ALA A 379 -22.41 -39.44 6.92
N LEU A 380 -21.48 -38.63 6.43
CA LEU A 380 -20.89 -38.79 5.08
C LEU A 380 -19.55 -39.55 5.16
N VAL A 381 -19.50 -40.76 4.61
CA VAL A 381 -18.33 -41.65 4.67
C VAL A 381 -17.76 -41.91 3.28
N GLY A 382 -16.44 -42.08 3.17
CA GLY A 382 -15.76 -42.43 1.92
C GLY A 382 -14.24 -42.28 2.01
N PHE A 383 -13.51 -42.77 1.02
CA PHE A 383 -12.04 -42.71 0.97
C PHE A 383 -11.48 -41.27 0.95
N SER A 384 -10.21 -41.08 1.34
CA SER A 384 -9.55 -39.79 1.17
C SER A 384 -9.59 -39.36 -0.30
N GLY A 385 -9.89 -38.09 -0.56
CA GLY A 385 -10.05 -37.58 -1.93
C GLY A 385 -11.41 -37.82 -2.58
N SER A 386 -12.35 -38.51 -1.93
CA SER A 386 -13.70 -38.78 -2.49
C SER A 386 -14.64 -37.56 -2.62
N GLY A 387 -14.15 -36.34 -2.36
CA GLY A 387 -14.94 -35.10 -2.48
C GLY A 387 -15.80 -34.71 -1.26
N LYS A 388 -15.70 -35.41 -0.12
CA LYS A 388 -16.48 -35.11 1.10
C LYS A 388 -16.36 -33.64 1.55
N SER A 389 -15.12 -33.17 1.71
CA SER A 389 -14.86 -31.77 2.10
C SER A 389 -15.37 -30.80 1.04
N THR A 390 -15.29 -31.17 -0.25
CA THR A 390 -15.82 -30.37 -1.36
C THR A 390 -17.33 -30.22 -1.28
N LEU A 391 -18.06 -31.29 -0.95
CA LEU A 391 -19.51 -31.24 -0.77
C LEU A 391 -19.91 -30.32 0.39
N ALA A 392 -19.19 -30.40 1.52
CA ALA A 392 -19.41 -29.51 2.66
C ALA A 392 -19.17 -28.03 2.28
N LEU A 393 -18.14 -27.74 1.49
CA LEU A 393 -17.86 -26.39 0.99
C LEU A 393 -18.96 -25.86 0.07
N LEU A 394 -19.60 -26.71 -0.74
CA LEU A 394 -20.75 -26.32 -1.58
C LEU A 394 -21.98 -25.99 -0.73
N ILE A 395 -22.30 -26.84 0.26
CA ILE A 395 -23.44 -26.62 1.18
C ILE A 395 -23.25 -25.33 1.98
N ALA A 396 -22.01 -25.01 2.37
CA ALA A 396 -21.67 -23.76 3.04
C ALA A 396 -21.57 -22.52 2.10
N GLN A 397 -21.96 -22.66 0.83
CA GLN A 397 -21.84 -21.62 -0.21
C GLN A 397 -20.41 -21.04 -0.31
N LEU A 398 -19.39 -21.84 -0.05
CA LEU A 398 -17.97 -21.46 -0.19
C LEU A 398 -17.43 -21.75 -1.60
N TYR A 399 -18.16 -22.56 -2.36
CA TYR A 399 -18.03 -22.72 -3.81
C TYR A 399 -19.41 -22.76 -4.45
N ASP A 400 -19.47 -22.43 -5.74
CA ASP A 400 -20.64 -22.64 -6.57
C ASP A 400 -20.63 -23.99 -7.29
N LEU A 401 -21.82 -24.53 -7.51
CA LEU A 401 -22.04 -25.72 -8.32
C LEU A 401 -21.66 -25.46 -9.79
N SER A 402 -21.05 -26.45 -10.43
CA SER A 402 -20.82 -26.45 -11.87
C SER A 402 -22.01 -27.01 -12.65
N SER A 403 -22.83 -27.85 -12.01
CA SER A 403 -24.04 -28.45 -12.60
C SER A 403 -25.02 -28.88 -11.51
N GLY A 404 -26.30 -29.04 -11.87
CA GLY A 404 -27.37 -29.40 -10.93
C GLY A 404 -27.83 -28.23 -10.07
N SER A 405 -28.51 -28.52 -8.96
CA SER A 405 -29.01 -27.51 -8.02
C SER A 405 -28.81 -27.95 -6.57
N LEU A 406 -28.67 -26.97 -5.67
CA LEU A 406 -28.66 -27.16 -4.22
C LEU A 406 -29.70 -26.21 -3.63
N LEU A 407 -30.70 -26.81 -2.99
CA LEU A 407 -31.85 -26.13 -2.40
C LEU A 407 -31.76 -26.21 -0.87
N LEU A 408 -32.01 -25.09 -0.20
CA LEU A 408 -32.18 -24.99 1.25
C LEU A 408 -33.62 -24.58 1.53
N ASP A 409 -34.40 -25.44 2.19
CA ASP A 409 -35.85 -25.28 2.38
C ASP A 409 -36.61 -24.94 1.08
N GLY A 410 -36.17 -25.52 -0.05
CA GLY A 410 -36.74 -25.29 -1.37
C GLY A 410 -36.25 -24.04 -2.10
N LEU A 411 -35.36 -23.24 -1.50
CA LEU A 411 -34.76 -22.06 -2.12
C LEU A 411 -33.37 -22.38 -2.69
N ASP A 412 -33.10 -21.98 -3.93
CA ASP A 412 -31.79 -22.20 -4.54
C ASP A 412 -30.72 -21.34 -3.87
N ILE A 413 -29.67 -22.01 -3.39
CA ILE A 413 -28.54 -21.38 -2.69
C ILE A 413 -27.82 -20.34 -3.55
N LYS A 414 -27.89 -20.45 -4.89
CA LYS A 414 -27.29 -19.50 -5.83
C LYS A 414 -27.90 -18.10 -5.74
N HIS A 415 -29.15 -17.99 -5.27
CA HIS A 415 -29.85 -16.71 -5.13
C HIS A 415 -29.82 -16.16 -3.69
N MET A 416 -29.07 -16.82 -2.80
CA MET A 416 -28.93 -16.42 -1.40
C MET A 416 -27.68 -15.54 -1.21
N SER A 417 -27.79 -14.53 -0.36
CA SER A 417 -26.65 -13.68 0.02
C SER A 417 -25.75 -14.40 1.03
N LYS A 418 -24.51 -13.90 1.22
CA LYS A 418 -23.62 -14.43 2.26
C LYS A 418 -24.22 -14.32 3.66
N ALA A 419 -24.95 -13.24 3.95
CA ALA A 419 -25.64 -13.08 5.21
C ALA A 419 -26.74 -14.12 5.43
N ASP A 420 -27.49 -14.50 4.39
CA ASP A 420 -28.48 -15.59 4.49
C ASP A 420 -27.79 -16.91 4.88
N ILE A 421 -26.65 -17.22 4.27
CA ILE A 421 -25.94 -18.46 4.58
C ILE A 421 -25.29 -18.42 5.96
N SER A 422 -24.59 -17.34 6.31
CA SER A 422 -23.84 -17.25 7.58
C SER A 422 -24.73 -17.26 8.82
N HIS A 423 -25.99 -16.84 8.71
CA HIS A 423 -26.95 -16.87 9.82
C HIS A 423 -27.59 -18.25 10.02
N ASN A 424 -27.64 -19.09 8.98
CA ASN A 424 -28.36 -20.35 9.00
C ASN A 424 -27.45 -21.58 8.96
N ILE A 425 -26.25 -21.46 8.39
CA ILE A 425 -25.30 -22.56 8.21
C ILE A 425 -23.99 -22.24 8.92
N THR A 426 -23.58 -23.14 9.81
CA THR A 426 -22.25 -23.10 10.44
C THR A 426 -21.39 -24.23 9.88
N MET A 427 -20.22 -23.87 9.36
CA MET A 427 -19.21 -24.84 8.92
C MET A 427 -18.05 -24.88 9.93
N ILE A 428 -17.69 -26.09 10.37
CA ILE A 428 -16.48 -26.33 11.16
C ILE A 428 -15.39 -26.83 10.22
N ALA A 429 -14.32 -26.05 10.07
CA ALA A 429 -13.21 -26.41 9.19
C ALA A 429 -12.36 -27.53 9.80
N GLN A 430 -11.81 -28.39 8.94
CA GLN A 430 -10.89 -29.46 9.34
C GLN A 430 -9.63 -28.92 10.03
N HIS A 431 -9.14 -27.77 9.57
CA HIS A 431 -8.06 -27.02 10.19
C HIS A 431 -8.58 -25.61 10.51
N PRO A 432 -9.04 -25.34 11.74
CA PRO A 432 -9.56 -24.05 12.11
C PRO A 432 -8.46 -22.99 12.07
N PHE A 433 -8.82 -21.79 11.62
CA PHE A 433 -7.92 -20.63 11.62
C PHE A 433 -8.17 -19.78 12.87
N ILE A 434 -7.11 -19.44 13.59
CA ILE A 434 -7.16 -18.55 14.76
C ILE A 434 -6.51 -17.23 14.37
N PHE A 435 -7.28 -16.16 14.39
CA PHE A 435 -6.79 -14.80 14.12
C PHE A 435 -5.89 -14.31 15.25
N THR A 436 -4.90 -13.50 14.91
CA THR A 436 -4.09 -12.77 15.89
C THR A 436 -4.99 -11.86 16.73
N GLY A 437 -4.99 -12.06 18.05
CA GLY A 437 -5.88 -11.32 18.95
C GLY A 437 -6.06 -12.06 20.27
N THR A 438 -7.12 -11.74 21.00
CA THR A 438 -7.47 -12.48 22.22
C THR A 438 -8.29 -13.72 21.89
N ILE A 439 -8.29 -14.72 22.78
CA ILE A 439 -9.20 -15.87 22.69
C ILE A 439 -10.65 -15.40 22.60
N ARG A 440 -11.01 -14.37 23.40
CA ARG A 440 -12.34 -13.76 23.39
C ARG A 440 -12.72 -13.23 22.02
N ASP A 441 -11.81 -12.56 21.31
CA ASP A 441 -12.10 -12.01 19.98
C ASP A 441 -12.33 -13.11 18.94
N ASN A 442 -11.57 -14.20 19.02
CA ASN A 442 -11.75 -15.37 18.16
C ASN A 442 -13.07 -16.10 18.44
N LEU A 443 -13.41 -16.34 19.72
CA LEU A 443 -14.67 -16.99 20.10
C LEU A 443 -15.91 -16.18 19.70
N LEU A 444 -15.79 -14.86 19.72
CA LEU A 444 -16.90 -13.96 19.39
C LEU A 444 -16.90 -13.52 17.92
N TYR A 445 -15.98 -14.02 17.09
CA TYR A 445 -15.82 -13.57 15.71
C TYR A 445 -17.13 -13.70 14.91
N ALA A 446 -17.74 -14.89 14.91
CA ALA A 446 -18.99 -15.15 14.20
C ALA A 446 -20.17 -14.36 14.80
N VAL A 447 -20.24 -14.25 16.13
CA VAL A 447 -21.29 -13.51 16.83
C VAL A 447 -21.25 -12.02 16.49
N ARG A 448 -20.05 -11.43 16.44
CA ARG A 448 -19.86 -10.02 16.06
C ARG A 448 -20.14 -9.78 14.59
N ALA A 449 -19.91 -10.77 13.72
CA ALA A 449 -20.20 -10.66 12.29
C ALA A 449 -21.72 -10.70 12.01
N ALA A 450 -22.49 -11.46 12.78
CA ALA A 450 -23.95 -11.55 12.65
C ALA A 450 -24.71 -10.37 13.27
N ALA A 451 -24.08 -9.60 14.16
CA ALA A 451 -24.70 -8.46 14.81
C ALA A 451 -24.83 -7.25 13.85
N GLU A 452 -26.04 -6.92 13.42
CA GLU A 452 -26.35 -5.64 12.78
C GLU A 452 -26.31 -4.48 13.81
N GLY A 453 -25.11 -4.06 14.25
CA GLY A 453 -24.90 -2.94 15.20
C GLY A 453 -24.39 -3.36 16.59
N GLU A 454 -24.49 -2.46 17.57
CA GLU A 454 -24.10 -2.63 18.99
C GLU A 454 -24.98 -3.68 19.71
N GLN A 455 -25.03 -4.92 19.24
CA GLN A 455 -25.47 -6.01 20.12
C GLN A 455 -24.46 -6.17 21.25
N GLU A 456 -24.98 -6.23 22.48
CA GLU A 456 -24.16 -6.50 23.66
C GLU A 456 -23.39 -7.81 23.46
N VAL A 457 -22.07 -7.70 23.50
CA VAL A 457 -21.18 -8.86 23.58
C VAL A 457 -21.71 -9.78 24.67
N PRO A 458 -21.93 -11.09 24.40
CA PRO A 458 -22.46 -12.02 25.39
C PRO A 458 -21.72 -11.87 26.72
N ALA A 459 -22.48 -11.77 27.81
CA ALA A 459 -21.91 -11.65 29.15
C ALA A 459 -20.89 -12.77 29.38
N ARG A 460 -19.78 -12.47 30.06
CA ARG A 460 -18.68 -13.42 30.28
C ARG A 460 -19.16 -14.79 30.79
N ARG A 461 -20.19 -14.80 31.64
CA ARG A 461 -20.80 -16.03 32.17
C ARG A 461 -21.34 -16.94 31.05
N ARG A 462 -22.02 -16.37 30.06
CA ARG A 462 -22.59 -17.11 28.92
C ARG A 462 -21.50 -17.67 28.02
N ILE A 463 -20.42 -16.92 27.81
CA ILE A 463 -19.24 -17.41 27.07
C ILE A 463 -18.61 -18.60 27.80
N MET A 464 -18.41 -18.50 29.12
CA MET A 464 -17.85 -19.59 29.92
C MET A 464 -18.72 -20.83 29.93
N MET A 465 -20.06 -20.67 30.01
CA MET A 465 -21.00 -21.79 29.90
C MET A 465 -20.85 -22.49 28.54
N ALA A 466 -20.86 -21.74 27.44
CA ALA A 466 -20.69 -22.31 26.11
C ALA A 466 -19.34 -23.03 25.93
N ILE A 467 -18.24 -22.48 26.47
CA ILE A 467 -16.93 -23.15 26.46
C ILE A 467 -16.99 -24.48 27.19
N ARG A 468 -17.66 -24.52 28.34
CA ARG A 468 -17.81 -25.73 29.16
C ARG A 468 -18.69 -26.77 28.49
N ASP A 469 -19.80 -26.35 27.88
CA ASP A 469 -20.74 -27.23 27.18
C ASP A 469 -20.07 -27.93 25.98
N VAL A 470 -19.12 -27.26 25.32
CA VAL A 470 -18.35 -27.82 24.20
C VAL A 470 -17.08 -28.56 24.66
N GLY A 471 -16.76 -28.53 25.96
CA GLY A 471 -15.62 -29.24 26.54
C GLY A 471 -14.25 -28.60 26.24
N LEU A 472 -14.20 -27.31 25.88
CA LEU A 472 -12.95 -26.61 25.53
C LEU A 472 -12.27 -25.90 26.72
N GLU A 473 -12.78 -26.11 27.94
CA GLU A 473 -12.32 -25.39 29.14
C GLU A 473 -10.83 -25.66 29.43
N ASP A 474 -10.43 -26.94 29.40
CA ASP A 474 -9.05 -27.36 29.69
C ASP A 474 -8.06 -26.87 28.62
N ASP A 475 -8.45 -26.90 27.35
CA ASP A 475 -7.60 -26.45 26.25
C ASP A 475 -7.34 -24.94 26.33
N ILE A 476 -8.38 -24.15 26.63
CA ILE A 476 -8.25 -22.70 26.81
C ILE A 476 -7.37 -22.39 28.03
N LEU A 477 -7.53 -23.13 29.12
CA LEU A 477 -6.69 -22.99 30.31
C LEU A 477 -5.23 -23.34 29.99
N ARG A 478 -4.97 -24.48 29.35
CA ARG A 478 -3.63 -24.91 28.93
C ARG A 478 -2.97 -23.90 28.01
N PHE A 479 -3.71 -23.40 27.02
CA PHE A 479 -3.23 -22.34 26.13
C PHE A 479 -2.86 -21.07 26.92
N GLY A 480 -3.72 -20.65 27.85
CA GLY A 480 -3.46 -19.50 28.72
C GLY A 480 -2.22 -19.69 29.59
N PHE A 481 -2.06 -20.84 30.24
CA PHE A 481 -0.90 -21.15 31.09
C PHE A 481 0.42 -21.21 30.31
N ASN A 482 0.38 -21.66 29.06
CA ASN A 482 1.56 -21.72 28.19
C ASN A 482 1.87 -20.38 27.49
N SER A 483 1.02 -19.35 27.67
CA SER A 483 1.17 -18.07 26.99
C SER A 483 2.06 -17.09 27.76
N VAL A 484 3.00 -16.45 27.04
CA VAL A 484 3.79 -15.34 27.58
C VAL A 484 3.03 -14.04 27.33
N ILE A 485 2.69 -13.32 28.41
CA ILE A 485 1.94 -12.06 28.33
C ILE A 485 2.92 -10.89 28.42
N SER A 486 2.84 -9.95 27.47
CA SER A 486 3.66 -8.72 27.52
C SER A 486 3.33 -7.87 28.75
N TYR A 487 4.35 -7.18 29.29
CA TYR A 487 4.24 -6.38 30.52
C TYR A 487 3.04 -5.42 30.54
N GLU A 488 2.84 -4.69 29.44
CA GLU A 488 1.76 -3.72 29.24
C GLU A 488 0.36 -4.35 29.43
N ARG A 489 0.19 -5.60 29.01
CA ARG A 489 -1.08 -6.35 29.16
C ARG A 489 -1.24 -6.97 30.55
N VAL A 490 -0.15 -7.17 31.29
CA VAL A 490 -0.16 -7.72 32.66
C VAL A 490 -0.58 -6.67 33.69
N ALA A 491 -0.23 -5.40 33.50
CA ALA A 491 -0.51 -4.32 34.45
C ALA A 491 -1.96 -4.30 35.02
N PRO A 492 -3.04 -4.36 34.20
CA PRO A 492 -4.41 -4.40 34.71
C PRO A 492 -4.81 -5.75 35.34
N LEU A 493 -4.08 -6.83 35.04
CA LEU A 493 -4.35 -8.18 35.53
C LEU A 493 -3.54 -8.53 36.78
N LYS A 494 -2.54 -7.72 37.15
CA LYS A 494 -1.60 -7.96 38.26
C LYS A 494 -2.30 -8.39 39.55
N ARG A 495 -3.33 -7.66 39.98
CA ARG A 495 -4.08 -8.00 41.21
C ARG A 495 -4.78 -9.37 41.12
N LYS A 496 -5.29 -9.75 39.94
CA LYS A 496 -5.93 -11.05 39.72
C LYS A 496 -4.92 -12.18 39.75
N PHE A 497 -3.76 -12.01 39.12
CA PHE A 497 -2.66 -12.99 39.17
C PHE A 497 -2.13 -13.16 40.59
N LEU A 498 -1.92 -12.07 41.33
CA LEU A 498 -1.49 -12.14 42.74
C LEU A 498 -2.52 -12.86 43.60
N ARG A 499 -3.82 -12.62 43.37
CA ARG A 499 -4.89 -13.34 44.06
C ARG A 499 -4.94 -14.83 43.70
N MET A 500 -4.83 -15.19 42.42
CA MET A 500 -4.75 -16.59 41.99
C MET A 500 -3.54 -17.29 42.60
N ARG A 501 -2.38 -16.63 42.60
CA ARG A 501 -1.17 -17.13 43.26
C ARG A 501 -1.41 -17.34 44.76
N HIS A 502 -2.05 -16.39 45.43
CA HIS A 502 -2.38 -16.54 46.85
C HIS A 502 -3.29 -17.74 47.10
N ILE A 503 -4.36 -17.92 46.31
CA ILE A 503 -5.26 -19.08 46.41
C ILE A 503 -4.48 -20.39 46.18
N ILE A 504 -3.64 -20.47 45.16
CA ILE A 504 -2.85 -21.68 44.87
C ILE A 504 -1.87 -22.00 46.01
N ILE A 505 -1.18 -20.99 46.54
CA ILE A 505 -0.14 -21.17 47.57
C ILE A 505 -0.74 -21.39 48.96
N HIS A 506 -1.87 -20.78 49.31
CA HIS A 506 -2.38 -20.79 50.68
C HIS A 506 -3.67 -21.60 50.84
N GLU A 507 -4.51 -21.69 49.81
CA GLU A 507 -5.80 -22.39 49.90
C GLU A 507 -5.73 -23.80 49.29
N LEU A 508 -4.93 -24.01 48.25
CA LEU A 508 -4.84 -25.31 47.53
C LEU A 508 -3.56 -26.12 47.85
N HIS A 509 -2.65 -25.58 48.67
CA HIS A 509 -1.34 -26.16 48.96
C HIS A 509 -1.40 -27.58 49.57
N GLU A 510 -2.31 -27.83 50.50
CA GLU A 510 -2.42 -29.15 51.14
C GLU A 510 -2.85 -30.25 50.16
N HIS A 511 -3.55 -29.91 49.07
CA HIS A 511 -4.07 -30.88 48.12
C HIS A 511 -3.07 -31.28 47.02
N TYR A 512 -2.06 -30.43 46.72
CA TYR A 512 -1.15 -30.63 45.58
C TYR A 512 0.33 -30.75 45.95
N THR A 513 0.67 -30.71 47.24
CA THR A 513 2.05 -30.80 47.77
C THR A 513 2.81 -32.06 47.35
N LYS A 514 2.11 -33.14 46.99
CA LYS A 514 2.73 -34.37 46.46
C LYS A 514 3.07 -34.33 44.97
N SER A 515 2.49 -33.40 44.22
CA SER A 515 2.54 -33.37 42.74
C SER A 515 3.15 -32.08 42.18
N VAL A 516 3.18 -31.01 42.95
CA VAL A 516 3.70 -29.69 42.55
C VAL A 516 4.56 -29.14 43.68
N GLU A 517 5.85 -28.89 43.42
CA GLU A 517 6.70 -28.15 44.35
C GLU A 517 6.34 -26.67 44.28
N ILE A 518 5.57 -26.20 45.26
CA ILE A 518 5.14 -24.81 45.35
C ILE A 518 6.32 -23.96 45.82
N TYR A 519 6.60 -22.87 45.11
CA TYR A 519 7.64 -21.91 45.49
C TYR A 519 7.43 -21.40 46.92
N ASP A 520 8.43 -21.62 47.76
CA ASP A 520 8.56 -21.03 49.08
C ASP A 520 9.72 -20.04 49.05
N ALA A 521 9.46 -18.77 49.34
CA ALA A 521 10.48 -17.72 49.36
C ALA A 521 11.58 -17.96 50.41
N ARG A 522 11.36 -18.89 51.35
CA ARG A 522 12.33 -19.30 52.37
C ARG A 522 13.15 -20.53 51.97
N LYS A 523 12.82 -21.17 50.85
CA LYS A 523 13.43 -22.42 50.38
C LYS A 523 14.18 -22.18 49.08
N PHE A 524 15.41 -22.65 49.02
CA PHE A 524 16.19 -22.62 47.78
C PHE A 524 15.67 -23.67 46.80
N LEU A 525 15.28 -23.24 45.59
CA LEU A 525 14.85 -24.09 44.49
C LEU A 525 16.08 -24.63 43.75
N HIS A 526 16.43 -25.89 44.02
CA HIS A 526 17.61 -26.56 43.47
C HIS A 526 17.61 -26.73 41.94
N TYR A 527 16.44 -26.68 41.30
CA TYR A 527 16.28 -26.83 39.84
C TYR A 527 16.03 -25.50 39.11
N SER A 528 16.18 -24.38 39.81
CA SER A 528 16.02 -23.03 39.26
C SER A 528 17.36 -22.29 39.27
N SER A 529 17.51 -21.31 38.37
CA SER A 529 18.72 -20.47 38.38
C SER A 529 18.83 -19.66 39.67
N LEU A 530 20.05 -19.23 40.02
CA LEU A 530 20.28 -18.36 41.19
C LEU A 530 19.47 -17.06 41.09
N ARG A 531 19.35 -16.52 39.86
CA ARG A 531 18.52 -15.37 39.54
C ARG A 531 17.06 -15.68 39.88
N ASP A 532 16.51 -16.77 39.36
CA ASP A 532 15.10 -17.08 39.60
C ASP A 532 14.87 -17.27 41.11
N ASN A 533 15.76 -17.93 41.85
CA ASN A 533 15.71 -17.98 43.31
C ASN A 533 15.68 -16.59 44.00
N LEU A 534 16.30 -15.57 43.41
CA LEU A 534 16.36 -14.20 43.95
C LEU A 534 15.17 -13.33 43.56
N ILE A 535 14.65 -13.43 42.33
CA ILE A 535 13.62 -12.52 41.79
C ILE A 535 12.25 -13.16 41.56
N PHE A 536 12.07 -14.46 41.83
CA PHE A 536 10.82 -15.15 41.53
C PHE A 536 9.62 -14.53 42.28
N GLY A 537 8.78 -13.82 41.53
CA GLY A 537 7.62 -13.11 42.06
C GLY A 537 7.75 -11.58 42.15
N ASP A 538 8.96 -11.02 42.04
CA ASP A 538 9.21 -9.57 42.04
C ASP A 538 9.69 -9.04 40.67
N SER A 539 9.85 -9.93 39.67
CA SER A 539 10.23 -9.63 38.28
C SER A 539 9.27 -8.70 37.52
N LEU A 540 8.10 -8.38 38.08
CA LEU A 540 7.13 -7.44 37.51
C LEU A 540 7.38 -5.98 37.90
N LYS A 541 8.40 -5.69 38.71
CA LYS A 541 8.90 -4.32 38.89
C LYS A 541 10.05 -4.14 37.92
N GLY A 542 9.94 -3.20 36.97
CA GLY A 542 10.97 -2.94 35.94
C GLY A 542 12.37 -2.59 36.49
N ARG A 543 12.51 -2.45 37.81
CA ARG A 543 13.79 -2.30 38.52
C ARG A 543 14.63 -3.60 38.54
N TYR A 544 14.02 -4.76 38.38
CA TYR A 544 14.69 -6.07 38.51
C TYR A 544 14.63 -6.88 37.19
N THR A 545 14.91 -6.23 36.06
CA THR A 545 15.08 -6.89 34.76
C THR A 545 16.47 -7.51 34.64
N VAL A 546 16.66 -8.40 33.65
CA VAL A 546 17.97 -9.03 33.38
C VAL A 546 19.07 -7.99 33.13
N GLU A 547 18.71 -6.85 32.54
CA GLU A 547 19.65 -5.76 32.26
C GLU A 547 20.03 -4.95 33.51
N ASN A 548 19.14 -4.87 34.52
CA ASN A 548 19.27 -3.92 35.64
C ASN A 548 19.39 -4.61 37.01
N ILE A 549 19.40 -5.94 37.09
CA ILE A 549 19.46 -6.67 38.38
C ILE A 549 20.80 -6.47 39.12
N ALA A 550 21.82 -6.02 38.39
CA ALA A 550 23.15 -5.72 38.92
C ALA A 550 23.32 -4.24 39.34
N ASP A 551 22.36 -3.38 38.98
CA ASP A 551 22.31 -1.96 39.36
C ASP A 551 21.47 -1.76 40.64
#